data_AF-A0A6G3X0A5-F1
#
_entry.id   AF-A0A6G3X0A5-F1
#
_cell.length_a   1.000
_cell.length_b   1.000
_cell.length_c   1.000
_cell.angle_alpha   90.00
_cell.angle_beta   90.00
_cell.angle_gamma   90.00
#
_symmetry.space_group_name_H-M   'P 1'
#
loop_
_entity.id
_entity.type
_entity.pdbx_description
1 polymer ?
#
loop_
_entity_poly.entity_id
_entity_poly.type
_entity_poly.pdbx_seq_one_letter_code
_entity_poly.pdbx_strand_id
1 'polypeptide(L)'
;MPLAEPEIVRRLEKRQPSAYLLASLRGFGQVDLQPALLTGVAILVALWVSGWETGLFATLGTLIATATAYALAVDRAGIALGLQGYAGCLTGIALVSSLGHHPATYVLTVLGAVMCTILMAALGTLLAPYGLTPLTAPFCLVSGVVVVGAPSFDRVWHGAPNAVSSTTSGDTGISWNDLWHAFFNNVSQIFLVEGWHVGLIMLVGLALAGLRVVLYAAAGSVAGIVAAWLLGAPTELIANGIYGYNAVLVAIAIGAVFLAHTVWTGAYALFGAAVTTCLTAS
;
A
#
# COMPACT_ATOMS: atom_id res chain seq x y z
N MET A 1 -3.90 -5.85 20.36
CA MET A 1 -3.66 -4.88 21.46
C MET A 1 -2.75 -3.84 20.86
N PRO A 2 -3.17 -2.57 20.70
CA PRO A 2 -2.24 -1.55 20.27
C PRO A 2 -1.14 -1.51 21.34
N LEU A 3 0.13 -1.57 20.94
CA LEU A 3 1.24 -1.32 21.85
C LEU A 3 0.90 -0.05 22.64
N ALA A 4 0.97 -0.13 23.98
CA ALA A 4 0.66 0.99 24.85
C ALA A 4 1.53 2.17 24.44
N GLU A 5 0.90 3.11 23.75
CA GLU A 5 1.61 4.20 23.11
C GLU A 5 2.26 5.07 24.19
N PRO A 6 3.59 5.30 24.16
CA PRO A 6 4.29 5.99 25.23
C PRO A 6 3.68 7.37 25.48
N GLU A 7 3.56 7.79 26.73
CA GLU A 7 2.94 9.07 27.10
C GLU A 7 3.58 10.28 26.39
N ILE A 8 4.87 10.19 26.09
CA ILE A 8 5.64 11.20 25.34
C ILE A 8 5.04 11.40 23.93
N VAL A 9 4.68 10.33 23.23
CA VAL A 9 4.11 10.39 21.88
C VAL A 9 2.77 11.12 21.91
N ARG A 10 1.90 10.78 22.87
CA ARG A 10 0.60 11.47 23.06
C ARG A 10 0.74 12.96 23.36
N ARG A 11 1.80 13.37 24.06
CA ARG A 11 2.08 14.80 24.31
C ARG A 11 2.56 15.50 23.04
N LEU A 12 3.38 14.84 22.22
CA LEU A 12 3.87 15.37 20.95
C LEU A 12 2.75 15.55 19.90
N GLU A 13 1.73 14.68 19.93
CA GLU A 13 0.55 14.80 19.05
C GLU A 13 -0.30 16.04 19.29
N LYS A 14 -0.20 16.66 20.46
CA LYS A 14 -0.93 17.90 20.77
C LYS A 14 -0.22 19.15 20.25
N ARG A 15 1.04 19.04 19.83
CA ARG A 15 1.88 20.17 19.42
C ARG A 15 2.14 20.12 17.92
N GLN A 16 1.87 21.21 17.21
CA GLN A 16 2.41 21.42 15.87
C GLN A 16 3.86 21.90 16.00
N PRO A 17 4.82 21.42 15.17
CA PRO A 17 4.67 20.60 13.96
C PRO A 17 4.77 19.08 14.18
N SER A 18 5.03 18.61 15.40
CA SER A 18 5.26 17.18 15.68
C SER A 18 4.02 16.32 15.37
N ALA A 19 2.82 16.82 15.63
CA ALA A 19 1.58 16.12 15.32
C ALA A 19 1.43 15.78 13.83
N TYR A 20 1.77 16.74 12.96
CA TYR A 20 1.77 16.56 11.51
C TYR A 20 2.75 15.46 11.08
N LEU A 21 4.00 15.50 11.57
CA LEU A 21 5.01 14.50 11.20
C LEU A 21 4.65 13.10 11.70
N LEU A 22 4.10 12.99 12.92
CA LEU A 22 3.64 11.71 13.48
C LEU A 22 2.46 11.14 12.68
N ALA A 23 1.51 11.99 12.29
CA ALA A 23 0.41 11.61 11.40
C ALA A 23 0.92 11.10 10.04
N SER A 24 1.87 11.80 9.43
CA SER A 24 2.48 11.38 8.16
C SER A 24 3.25 10.07 8.31
N LEU A 25 4.00 9.87 9.40
CA LEU A 25 4.69 8.61 9.66
C LEU A 25 3.71 7.43 9.78
N ARG A 26 2.59 7.60 10.50
CA ARG A 26 1.52 6.58 10.54
C ARG A 26 0.87 6.36 9.18
N GLY A 27 0.85 7.39 8.33
CA GLY A 27 0.37 7.29 6.95
C GLY A 27 1.08 6.20 6.15
N PHE A 28 2.37 5.95 6.37
CA PHE A 28 3.06 4.84 5.69
C PHE A 28 2.54 3.47 6.16
N GLY A 29 2.35 3.28 7.47
CA GLY A 29 1.81 2.02 8.02
C GLY A 29 0.33 1.79 7.67
N GLN A 30 -0.43 2.87 7.45
CA GLN A 30 -1.84 2.78 7.06
C GLN A 30 -2.08 2.24 5.66
N VAL A 31 -1.05 2.19 4.80
CA VAL A 31 -1.13 1.43 3.54
C VAL A 31 -1.48 -0.04 3.83
N ASP A 32 -0.88 -0.61 4.88
CA ASP A 32 -1.16 -1.97 5.38
C ASP A 32 -2.23 -2.00 6.49
N LEU A 33 -3.02 -0.93 6.63
CA LEU A 33 -4.05 -0.76 7.66
C LEU A 33 -3.51 -0.73 9.11
N GLN A 34 -2.24 -0.34 9.31
CA GLN A 34 -1.59 -0.31 10.62
C GLN A 34 -1.28 1.13 11.09
N PRO A 35 -1.99 1.68 12.10
CA PRO A 35 -1.71 3.01 12.65
C PRO A 35 -0.46 3.06 13.54
N ALA A 36 0.32 1.98 13.64
CA ALA A 36 1.46 1.90 14.56
C ALA A 36 2.63 2.74 14.03
N LEU A 37 3.17 3.62 14.89
CA LEU A 37 4.27 4.52 14.53
C LEU A 37 5.52 3.76 14.06
N LEU A 38 5.90 2.70 14.77
CA LEU A 38 7.09 1.92 14.42
C LEU A 38 6.92 1.15 13.11
N THR A 39 5.70 0.69 12.81
CA THR A 39 5.38 0.12 11.50
C THR A 39 5.57 1.16 10.41
N GLY A 40 5.01 2.37 10.59
CA GLY A 40 5.21 3.47 9.64
C GLY A 40 6.68 3.84 9.41
N VAL A 41 7.50 3.86 10.46
CA VAL A 41 8.95 4.07 10.35
C VAL A 41 9.63 2.94 9.56
N ALA A 42 9.32 1.68 9.87
CA ALA A 42 9.89 0.53 9.17
C ALA A 42 9.52 0.52 7.68
N ILE A 43 8.25 0.81 7.35
CA ILE A 43 7.79 0.95 5.97
C ILE A 43 8.51 2.09 5.26
N LEU A 44 8.63 3.27 5.87
CA LEU A 44 9.36 4.38 5.27
C LEU A 44 10.82 4.00 4.98
N VAL A 45 11.51 3.35 5.93
CA VAL A 45 12.87 2.85 5.71
C VAL A 45 12.92 1.87 4.54
N ALA A 46 11.98 0.94 4.45
CA ALA A 46 11.90 -0.01 3.34
C ALA A 46 11.76 0.70 1.98
N LEU A 47 10.93 1.74 1.89
CA LEU A 47 10.73 2.52 0.66
C LEU A 47 11.98 3.28 0.23
N TRP A 48 12.77 3.81 1.17
CA TRP A 48 14.06 4.43 0.86
C TRP A 48 15.14 3.40 0.50
N VAL A 49 15.09 2.20 1.10
CA VAL A 49 15.97 1.07 0.74
C VAL A 49 15.68 0.57 -0.67
N SER A 50 14.41 0.56 -1.10
CA SER A 50 14.02 0.23 -2.47
C SER A 50 14.67 1.15 -3.50
N GLY A 51 14.75 2.45 -3.21
CA GLY A 51 15.33 3.44 -4.10
C GLY A 51 14.98 4.86 -3.65
N TRP A 52 15.89 5.80 -3.93
CA TRP A 52 15.72 7.19 -3.50
C TRP A 52 14.51 7.87 -4.18
N GLU A 53 14.20 7.52 -5.43
CA GLU A 53 13.02 8.05 -6.14
C GLU A 53 11.72 7.59 -5.47
N THR A 54 11.56 6.27 -5.26
CA THR A 54 10.43 5.68 -4.54
C THR A 54 10.25 6.31 -3.16
N GLY A 55 11.32 6.35 -2.35
CA GLY A 55 11.30 6.94 -1.01
C GLY A 55 10.91 8.42 -1.03
N LEU A 56 11.43 9.21 -1.98
CA LEU A 56 11.12 10.62 -2.14
C LEU A 56 9.66 10.84 -2.51
N PHE A 57 9.15 10.14 -3.52
CA PHE A 57 7.77 10.32 -4.00
C PHE A 57 6.73 9.80 -3.02
N ALA A 58 7.01 8.70 -2.33
CA ALA A 58 6.20 8.23 -1.21
C ALA A 58 6.12 9.28 -0.09
N THR A 59 7.27 9.85 0.28
CA THR A 59 7.36 10.88 1.33
C THR A 59 6.62 12.15 0.92
N LEU A 60 6.85 12.64 -0.30
CA LEU A 60 6.19 13.82 -0.85
C LEU A 60 4.67 13.64 -0.87
N GLY A 61 4.18 12.54 -1.45
CA GLY A 61 2.75 12.26 -1.54
C GLY A 61 2.08 12.19 -0.17
N THR A 62 2.71 11.52 0.80
CA THR A 62 2.20 11.40 2.18
C THR A 62 2.13 12.74 2.89
N LEU A 63 3.18 13.55 2.80
CA LEU A 63 3.25 14.88 3.41
C LEU A 63 2.20 15.81 2.81
N ILE A 64 2.10 15.86 1.48
CA ILE A 64 1.12 16.71 0.79
C ILE A 64 -0.32 16.29 1.12
N ALA A 65 -0.63 15.01 1.11
CA ALA A 65 -1.98 14.54 1.46
C ALA A 65 -2.33 14.84 2.93
N THR A 66 -1.37 14.63 3.85
CA THR A 66 -1.55 14.99 5.27
C THR A 66 -1.77 16.50 5.43
N ALA A 67 -0.98 17.34 4.75
CA ALA A 67 -1.09 18.79 4.81
C ALA A 67 -2.43 19.29 4.22
N THR A 68 -2.87 18.67 3.11
CA THR A 68 -4.17 18.94 2.49
C THR A 68 -5.30 18.64 3.46
N ALA A 69 -5.23 17.52 4.19
CA ALA A 69 -6.24 17.20 5.20
C ALA A 69 -6.26 18.21 6.35
N TYR A 70 -5.10 18.74 6.74
CA TYR A 70 -5.03 19.83 7.71
C TYR A 70 -5.71 21.11 7.19
N ALA A 71 -5.45 21.47 5.93
CA ALA A 71 -6.00 22.65 5.26
C ALA A 71 -7.50 22.56 5.01
N LEU A 72 -8.02 21.38 4.66
CA LEU A 72 -9.44 21.09 4.47
C LEU A 72 -10.20 20.85 5.78
N ALA A 73 -9.54 21.05 6.93
CA ALA A 73 -10.12 20.85 8.25
C ALA A 73 -10.77 19.47 8.46
N VAL A 74 -10.18 18.42 7.88
CA VAL A 74 -10.58 17.03 8.12
C VAL A 74 -10.44 16.73 9.62
N ASP A 75 -11.32 15.83 10.11
CA ASP A 75 -11.33 15.41 11.50
C ASP A 75 -9.91 15.04 12.01
N ARG A 76 -9.54 15.63 13.15
CA ARG A 76 -8.19 15.54 13.70
C ARG A 76 -7.87 14.13 14.20
N ALA A 77 -8.85 13.34 14.63
CA ALA A 77 -8.60 11.97 15.07
C ALA A 77 -8.23 11.07 13.88
N GLY A 78 -8.94 11.22 12.76
CA GLY A 78 -8.60 10.52 11.52
C GLY A 78 -7.20 10.89 10.99
N ILE A 79 -6.84 12.18 11.03
CA ILE A 79 -5.49 12.64 10.67
C ILE A 79 -4.44 12.04 11.61
N ALA A 80 -4.67 12.07 12.93
CA ALA A 80 -3.71 11.56 13.92
C ALA A 80 -3.42 10.06 13.75
N LEU A 81 -4.40 9.29 13.26
CA LEU A 81 -4.25 7.87 12.90
C LEU A 81 -3.53 7.64 11.57
N GLY A 82 -3.20 8.69 10.81
CA GLY A 82 -2.53 8.59 9.50
C GLY A 82 -3.47 8.27 8.33
N LEU A 83 -4.79 8.32 8.52
CA LEU A 83 -5.78 7.89 7.50
C LEU A 83 -5.83 8.79 6.25
N GLN A 84 -5.11 9.91 6.26
CA GLN A 84 -5.08 10.87 5.15
C GLN A 84 -3.76 10.83 4.37
N GLY A 85 -2.73 10.12 4.85
CA GLY A 85 -1.41 10.11 4.21
C GLY A 85 -1.23 8.98 3.18
N TYR A 86 -1.78 7.79 3.47
CA TYR A 86 -1.44 6.56 2.74
C TYR A 86 -1.83 6.57 1.26
N ALA A 87 -2.97 7.17 0.89
CA ALA A 87 -3.36 7.26 -0.52
C ALA A 87 -2.43 8.19 -1.31
N GLY A 88 -1.94 9.26 -0.67
CA GLY A 88 -0.90 10.13 -1.24
C GLY A 88 0.42 9.39 -1.42
N CYS A 89 0.83 8.55 -0.45
CA CYS A 89 2.01 7.69 -0.53
C CYS A 89 2.01 6.84 -1.82
N LEU A 90 0.97 6.01 -1.97
CA LEU A 90 0.84 5.11 -3.12
C LEU A 90 0.72 5.86 -4.44
N THR A 91 0.02 7.00 -4.45
CA THR A 91 -0.09 7.83 -5.65
C THR A 91 1.27 8.35 -6.09
N GLY A 92 2.11 8.82 -5.16
CA GLY A 92 3.47 9.25 -5.50
C GLY A 92 4.29 8.12 -6.11
N ILE A 93 4.28 6.94 -5.48
CA ILE A 93 5.04 5.78 -5.96
C ILE A 93 4.55 5.32 -7.35
N ALA A 94 3.23 5.21 -7.54
CA ALA A 94 2.67 4.79 -8.83
C ALA A 94 3.03 5.76 -9.97
N LEU A 95 2.98 7.07 -9.72
CA LEU A 95 3.29 8.07 -10.73
C LEU A 95 4.76 8.06 -11.11
N VAL A 96 5.70 7.93 -10.15
CA VAL A 96 7.13 7.84 -10.50
C VAL A 96 7.47 6.52 -11.18
N SER A 97 6.84 5.41 -10.75
CA SER A 97 7.00 4.10 -11.40
C SER A 97 6.47 4.10 -12.84
N SER A 98 5.37 4.81 -13.11
CA SER A 98 4.73 4.80 -14.44
C SER A 98 5.23 5.88 -15.39
N LEU A 99 5.60 7.06 -14.88
CA LEU A 99 5.96 8.23 -15.68
C LEU A 99 7.45 8.57 -15.63
N GLY A 100 8.21 7.93 -14.74
CA GLY A 100 9.63 8.19 -14.52
C GLY A 100 9.92 9.46 -13.74
N HIS A 101 11.21 9.70 -13.51
CA HIS A 101 11.73 10.86 -12.78
C HIS A 101 11.78 12.12 -13.64
N HIS A 102 10.64 12.82 -13.74
CA HIS A 102 10.52 14.06 -14.51
C HIS A 102 9.85 15.19 -13.69
N PRO A 103 10.09 16.47 -14.02
CA PRO A 103 9.45 17.60 -13.34
C PRO A 103 7.92 17.53 -13.33
N ALA A 104 7.31 17.01 -14.40
CA ALA A 104 5.87 16.81 -14.48
C ALA A 104 5.35 15.82 -13.42
N THR A 105 6.10 14.75 -13.14
CA THR A 105 5.77 13.73 -12.13
C THR A 105 5.66 14.33 -10.74
N TYR A 106 6.54 15.28 -10.38
CA TYR A 106 6.44 16.00 -9.09
C TYR A 106 5.15 16.80 -8.98
N VAL A 107 4.80 17.56 -10.02
CA VAL A 107 3.56 18.36 -10.04
C VAL A 107 2.34 17.45 -9.95
N LEU A 108 2.31 16.37 -10.74
CA LEU A 108 1.22 15.39 -10.71
C LEU A 108 1.13 14.65 -9.38
N THR A 109 2.25 14.41 -8.69
CA THR A 109 2.24 13.81 -7.35
C THR A 109 1.61 14.75 -6.32
N VAL A 110 1.94 16.05 -6.36
CA VAL A 110 1.33 17.04 -5.48
C VAL A 110 -0.18 17.13 -5.74
N LEU A 111 -0.58 17.29 -7.01
CA LEU A 111 -1.99 17.37 -7.38
C LEU A 111 -2.74 16.08 -7.06
N GLY A 112 -2.14 14.93 -7.34
CA GLY A 112 -2.70 13.61 -7.07
C GLY A 112 -2.91 13.36 -5.57
N ALA A 113 -1.97 13.76 -4.73
CA ALA A 113 -2.09 13.67 -3.28
C ALA A 113 -3.22 14.57 -2.73
N VAL A 114 -3.36 15.79 -3.26
CA VAL A 114 -4.48 16.69 -2.94
C VAL A 114 -5.81 16.03 -3.35
N MET A 115 -5.89 15.52 -4.58
CA MET A 115 -7.09 14.85 -5.09
C MET A 115 -7.45 13.59 -4.31
N CYS A 116 -6.46 12.79 -3.89
CA CYS A 116 -6.68 11.63 -3.04
C CYS A 116 -7.34 12.02 -1.71
N THR A 117 -6.93 13.15 -1.11
CA THR A 117 -7.53 13.63 0.14
C THR A 117 -8.99 14.04 -0.07
N ILE A 118 -9.29 14.71 -1.19
CA ILE A 118 -10.67 15.10 -1.54
C ILE A 118 -11.54 13.88 -1.83
N LEU A 119 -11.03 12.92 -2.60
CA LEU A 119 -11.73 11.66 -2.89
C LEU A 119 -11.90 10.79 -1.65
N MET A 120 -10.94 10.79 -0.72
CA MET A 120 -11.07 10.11 0.57
C MET A 120 -12.29 10.63 1.34
N ALA A 121 -12.47 11.96 1.38
CA ALA A 121 -13.64 12.56 2.01
C ALA A 121 -14.94 12.21 1.26
N ALA A 122 -14.96 12.33 -0.07
CA ALA A 122 -16.15 12.06 -0.88
C ALA A 122 -16.58 10.59 -0.86
N LEU A 123 -15.64 9.65 -0.95
CA LEU A 123 -15.93 8.23 -0.84
C LEU A 123 -16.29 7.87 0.61
N GLY A 124 -15.66 8.51 1.60
CA GLY A 124 -16.00 8.31 3.01
C GLY A 124 -17.45 8.68 3.31
N THR A 125 -17.95 9.79 2.78
CA THR A 125 -19.35 10.20 2.94
C THR A 125 -20.30 9.27 2.16
N LEU A 126 -19.93 8.86 0.95
CA LEU A 126 -20.73 7.94 0.13
C LEU A 126 -20.87 6.55 0.75
N LEU A 127 -19.80 6.04 1.37
CA LEU A 127 -19.73 4.67 1.92
C LEU A 127 -20.20 4.58 3.37
N ALA A 128 -20.30 5.71 4.08
CA ALA A 128 -20.73 5.77 5.47
C ALA A 128 -22.07 5.04 5.77
N PRO A 129 -23.13 5.14 4.93
CA PRO A 129 -24.39 4.43 5.18
C PRO A 129 -24.27 2.91 5.19
N TYR A 130 -23.23 2.36 4.56
CA TYR A 130 -22.96 0.92 4.46
C TYR A 130 -21.93 0.44 5.48
N GLY A 131 -21.37 1.34 6.30
CA GLY A 131 -20.29 1.01 7.24
C GLY A 131 -18.99 0.60 6.55
N LEU A 132 -18.78 1.02 5.30
CA LEU A 132 -17.60 0.68 4.52
C LEU A 132 -16.57 1.83 4.52
N THR A 133 -15.29 1.47 4.42
CA THR A 133 -14.18 2.42 4.30
C THR A 133 -13.73 2.54 2.84
N PRO A 134 -13.26 3.72 2.37
CA PRO A 134 -12.75 3.87 1.00
C PRO A 134 -11.51 3.03 0.68
N LEU A 135 -10.77 2.57 1.69
CA LEU A 135 -9.49 1.87 1.53
C LEU A 135 -8.57 2.65 0.57
N THR A 136 -7.88 1.95 -0.33
CA THR A 136 -6.97 2.52 -1.32
C THR A 136 -7.67 3.02 -2.58
N ALA A 137 -9.01 3.02 -2.66
CA ALA A 137 -9.74 3.46 -3.85
C ALA A 137 -9.37 4.88 -4.33
N PRO A 138 -9.17 5.89 -3.45
CA PRO A 138 -8.70 7.21 -3.90
C PRO A 138 -7.39 7.14 -4.69
N PHE A 139 -6.43 6.34 -4.22
CA PHE A 139 -5.16 6.13 -4.90
C PHE A 139 -5.38 5.45 -6.26
N CYS A 140 -6.13 4.35 -6.31
CA CYS A 140 -6.36 3.58 -7.55
C CYS A 140 -7.04 4.43 -8.62
N LEU A 141 -8.03 5.25 -8.24
CA LEU A 141 -8.73 6.14 -9.17
C LEU A 141 -7.82 7.25 -9.68
N VAL A 142 -7.09 7.94 -8.79
CA VAL A 142 -6.23 9.07 -9.18
C VAL A 142 -5.06 8.60 -10.04
N SER A 143 -4.29 7.63 -9.56
CA SER A 143 -3.13 7.12 -10.30
C SER A 143 -3.55 6.48 -11.62
N GLY A 144 -4.60 5.66 -11.62
CA GLY A 144 -5.13 5.00 -12.82
C GLY A 144 -5.55 6.00 -13.89
N VAL A 145 -6.34 7.03 -13.52
CA VAL A 145 -6.76 8.08 -14.49
C VAL A 145 -5.56 8.85 -15.04
N VAL A 146 -4.59 9.21 -14.19
CA VAL A 146 -3.39 9.93 -14.64
C VAL A 146 -2.56 9.08 -15.59
N VAL A 147 -2.31 7.82 -15.25
CA VAL A 147 -1.48 6.91 -16.06
C VAL A 147 -2.16 6.58 -17.39
N VAL A 148 -3.47 6.31 -17.40
CA VAL A 148 -4.24 6.07 -18.63
C VAL A 148 -4.28 7.32 -19.52
N GLY A 149 -4.37 8.51 -18.93
CA GLY A 149 -4.39 9.78 -19.66
C GLY A 149 -3.03 10.26 -20.15
N ALA A 150 -1.93 9.82 -19.51
CA ALA A 150 -0.59 10.35 -19.73
C ALA A 150 -0.15 10.34 -21.20
N PRO A 151 -0.36 9.28 -22.01
CA PRO A 151 0.03 9.25 -23.42
C PRO A 151 -0.57 10.36 -24.29
N SER A 152 -1.62 11.05 -23.82
CA SER A 152 -2.23 12.19 -24.53
C SER A 152 -1.46 13.50 -24.34
N PHE A 153 -0.42 13.53 -23.50
CA PHE A 153 0.29 14.76 -23.11
C PHE A 153 1.82 14.59 -23.23
N ASP A 154 2.42 15.20 -24.27
CA ASP A 154 3.87 15.11 -24.55
C ASP A 154 4.78 15.59 -23.41
N ARG A 155 4.29 16.45 -22.52
CA ARG A 155 5.06 16.96 -21.36
C ARG A 155 5.02 16.02 -20.14
N VAL A 156 4.19 14.98 -20.19
CA VAL A 156 3.97 14.02 -19.11
C VAL A 156 4.44 12.64 -19.51
N TRP A 157 4.19 12.25 -20.77
CA TRP A 157 4.54 10.93 -21.26
C TRP A 157 5.95 10.89 -21.85
N HIS A 158 6.78 10.05 -21.26
CA HIS A 158 8.18 9.86 -21.67
C HIS A 158 8.48 8.44 -22.18
N GLY A 159 7.42 7.68 -22.48
CA GLY A 159 7.50 6.28 -22.88
C GLY A 159 6.86 5.36 -21.85
N ALA A 160 6.42 4.18 -22.29
CA ALA A 160 5.93 3.17 -21.38
C ALA A 160 7.07 2.63 -20.52
N PRO A 161 6.82 2.30 -19.24
CA PRO A 161 7.75 1.49 -18.47
C PRO A 161 8.04 0.18 -19.20
N ASN A 162 9.26 -0.35 -19.02
CA ASN A 162 9.58 -1.67 -19.55
C ASN A 162 8.64 -2.70 -18.91
N ALA A 163 8.03 -3.56 -19.73
CA ALA A 163 7.23 -4.66 -19.22
C ALA A 163 8.12 -5.55 -18.33
N VAL A 164 7.67 -5.80 -17.10
CA VAL A 164 8.41 -6.59 -16.11
C VAL A 164 8.53 -8.05 -16.57
N SER A 165 7.45 -8.59 -17.14
CA SER A 165 7.41 -9.95 -17.71
C SER A 165 6.19 -10.12 -18.62
N SER A 166 6.18 -11.20 -19.41
CA SER A 166 5.05 -11.52 -20.28
C SER A 166 3.88 -12.07 -19.49
N THR A 167 2.68 -11.56 -19.77
CA THR A 167 1.41 -12.00 -19.17
C THR A 167 0.76 -13.15 -19.92
N THR A 168 1.31 -13.52 -21.08
CA THR A 168 0.75 -14.52 -21.99
C THR A 168 1.71 -15.65 -22.34
N SER A 169 2.95 -15.58 -21.87
CA SER A 169 3.98 -16.59 -22.11
C SER A 169 4.91 -16.72 -20.90
N GLY A 170 5.36 -17.93 -20.61
CA GLY A 170 6.26 -18.23 -19.49
C GLY A 170 6.15 -19.67 -19.03
N ASP A 171 7.09 -20.11 -18.19
CA ASP A 171 7.01 -21.39 -17.49
C ASP A 171 6.03 -21.29 -16.30
N THR A 172 5.48 -22.43 -15.89
CA THR A 172 4.62 -22.60 -14.70
C THR A 172 5.28 -23.48 -13.63
N GLY A 173 6.49 -23.99 -13.90
CA GLY A 173 7.34 -24.63 -12.91
C GLY A 173 7.81 -23.63 -11.85
N ILE A 174 7.52 -23.91 -10.59
CA ILE A 174 7.94 -23.07 -9.46
C ILE A 174 9.08 -23.75 -8.72
N SER A 175 10.23 -23.09 -8.63
CA SER A 175 11.34 -23.53 -7.80
C SER A 175 11.21 -23.03 -6.36
N TRP A 176 12.02 -23.58 -5.45
CA TRP A 176 12.13 -23.04 -4.09
C TRP A 176 12.56 -21.57 -4.10
N ASN A 177 13.44 -21.17 -5.04
CA ASN A 177 13.91 -19.80 -5.12
C ASN A 177 12.75 -18.84 -5.42
N ASP A 178 11.89 -19.22 -6.35
CA ASP A 178 10.74 -18.42 -6.75
C ASP A 178 9.73 -18.28 -5.60
N LEU A 179 9.54 -19.33 -4.80
CA LEU A 179 8.60 -19.32 -3.67
C LEU A 179 8.99 -18.30 -2.60
N TRP A 180 10.24 -18.30 -2.14
CA TRP A 180 10.64 -17.39 -1.07
C TRP A 180 10.76 -15.96 -1.57
N HIS A 181 11.17 -15.74 -2.83
CA HIS A 181 11.12 -14.42 -3.47
C HIS A 181 9.68 -13.92 -3.57
N ALA A 182 8.76 -14.71 -4.12
CA ALA A 182 7.33 -14.39 -4.23
C ALA A 182 6.75 -14.02 -2.86
N PHE A 183 7.10 -14.79 -1.82
CA PHE A 183 6.57 -14.58 -0.48
C PHE A 183 6.84 -13.17 0.05
N PHE A 184 8.07 -12.68 -0.10
CA PHE A 184 8.44 -11.34 0.33
C PHE A 184 8.08 -10.27 -0.70
N ASN A 185 8.20 -10.55 -1.99
CA ASN A 185 7.84 -9.62 -3.06
C ASN A 185 6.35 -9.29 -3.01
N ASN A 186 5.47 -10.23 -2.67
CA ASN A 186 4.04 -9.95 -2.43
C ASN A 186 3.83 -8.83 -1.39
N VAL A 187 4.68 -8.78 -0.36
CA VAL A 187 4.60 -7.75 0.69
C VAL A 187 5.13 -6.42 0.17
N SER A 188 6.27 -6.40 -0.55
CA SER A 188 6.79 -5.14 -1.11
C SER A 188 5.92 -4.56 -2.22
N GLN A 189 5.25 -5.42 -2.99
CA GLN A 189 4.38 -5.03 -4.10
C GLN A 189 3.09 -4.34 -3.64
N ILE A 190 2.75 -4.39 -2.34
CA ILE A 190 1.71 -3.51 -1.77
C ILE A 190 2.02 -2.04 -2.05
N PHE A 191 3.31 -1.70 -2.09
CA PHE A 191 3.81 -0.36 -2.37
C PHE A 191 4.30 -0.21 -3.81
N LEU A 192 3.97 -1.14 -4.72
CA LEU A 192 4.41 -1.15 -6.13
C LEU A 192 5.93 -1.25 -6.28
N VAL A 193 6.57 -1.99 -5.37
CA VAL A 193 8.01 -2.20 -5.35
C VAL A 193 8.31 -3.68 -5.45
N GLU A 194 9.20 -4.05 -6.35
CA GLU A 194 9.80 -5.38 -6.40
C GLU A 194 11.09 -5.41 -5.57
N GLY A 195 11.19 -6.36 -4.63
CA GLY A 195 12.40 -6.56 -3.84
C GLY A 195 12.16 -7.34 -2.57
N TRP A 196 12.64 -8.58 -2.52
CA TRP A 196 12.42 -9.49 -1.37
C TRP A 196 12.95 -8.90 -0.06
N HIS A 197 14.04 -8.14 -0.11
CA HIS A 197 14.66 -7.51 1.05
C HIS A 197 13.82 -6.32 1.54
N VAL A 198 13.18 -5.57 0.62
CA VAL A 198 12.19 -4.53 0.96
C VAL A 198 10.99 -5.18 1.64
N GLY A 199 10.47 -6.27 1.05
CA GLY A 199 9.35 -7.03 1.59
C GLY A 199 9.62 -7.60 2.97
N LEU A 200 10.84 -8.08 3.22
CA LEU A 200 11.28 -8.54 4.54
C LEU A 200 11.26 -7.41 5.58
N ILE A 201 11.79 -6.22 5.26
CA ILE A 201 11.77 -5.05 6.16
C ILE A 201 10.32 -4.65 6.45
N MET A 202 9.45 -4.64 5.43
CA MET A 202 8.03 -4.32 5.59
C MET A 202 7.31 -5.35 6.46
N LEU A 203 7.57 -6.65 6.26
CA LEU A 203 7.01 -7.72 7.08
C LEU A 203 7.46 -7.64 8.55
N VAL A 204 8.70 -7.25 8.81
CA VAL A 204 9.18 -6.92 10.17
C VAL A 204 8.39 -5.73 10.72
N GLY A 205 8.16 -4.69 9.92
CA GLY A 205 7.28 -3.57 10.28
C GLY A 205 5.87 -4.01 10.68
N LEU A 206 5.28 -4.95 9.95
CA LEU A 206 3.97 -5.55 10.28
C LEU A 206 4.01 -6.39 11.55
N ALA A 207 5.11 -7.10 11.81
CA ALA A 207 5.30 -7.83 13.06
C ALA A 207 5.30 -6.88 14.28
N LEU A 208 5.83 -5.66 14.13
CA LEU A 208 5.77 -4.61 15.17
C LEU A 208 4.34 -4.11 15.42
N ALA A 209 3.44 -4.19 14.44
CA ALA A 209 2.01 -3.89 14.65
C ALA A 209 1.30 -5.00 15.45
N GLY A 210 1.78 -6.24 15.33
CA GLY A 210 1.41 -7.36 16.19
C GLY A 210 1.42 -8.71 15.49
N LEU A 211 1.51 -9.78 16.28
CA LEU A 211 1.62 -11.16 15.77
C LEU A 211 0.47 -11.52 14.81
N ARG A 212 -0.75 -11.08 15.08
CA ARG A 212 -1.90 -11.36 14.20
C ARG A 212 -1.73 -10.74 12.81
N VAL A 213 -1.22 -9.51 12.74
CA VAL A 213 -1.04 -8.78 11.47
C VAL A 213 -0.03 -9.53 10.60
N VAL A 214 1.15 -9.86 11.15
CA VAL A 214 2.19 -10.58 10.40
C VAL A 214 1.76 -11.99 10.00
N LEU A 215 1.00 -12.70 10.84
CA LEU A 215 0.48 -14.03 10.48
C LEU A 215 -0.51 -13.96 9.31
N TYR A 216 -1.42 -12.99 9.29
CA TYR A 216 -2.34 -12.83 8.16
C TYR A 216 -1.65 -12.27 6.92
N ALA A 217 -0.64 -11.41 7.08
CA ALA A 217 0.17 -10.97 5.96
C ALA A 217 0.90 -12.15 5.29
N ALA A 218 1.54 -13.00 6.10
CA ALA A 218 2.20 -14.22 5.63
C ALA A 218 1.21 -15.20 5.00
N ALA A 219 0.07 -15.43 5.64
CA ALA A 219 -0.94 -16.36 5.13
C ALA A 219 -1.59 -15.87 3.83
N GLY A 220 -1.82 -14.56 3.70
CA GLY A 220 -2.30 -13.93 2.46
C GLY A 220 -1.28 -14.05 1.33
N SER A 221 0.02 -13.86 1.62
CA SER A 221 1.09 -14.06 0.65
C SER A 221 1.13 -15.49 0.13
N VAL A 222 1.08 -16.48 1.03
CA VAL A 222 1.01 -17.91 0.66
C VAL A 222 -0.25 -18.22 -0.14
N ALA A 223 -1.42 -17.73 0.29
CA ALA A 223 -2.68 -17.94 -0.41
C ALA A 223 -2.65 -17.36 -1.83
N GLY A 224 -2.05 -16.18 -2.01
CA GLY A 224 -1.89 -15.56 -3.32
C GLY A 224 -0.96 -16.35 -4.25
N ILE A 225 0.18 -16.84 -3.73
CA ILE A 225 1.08 -17.72 -4.49
C ILE A 225 0.36 -18.99 -4.94
N VAL A 226 -0.33 -19.65 -4.02
CA VAL A 226 -1.06 -20.90 -4.29
C VAL A 226 -2.18 -20.66 -5.31
N ALA A 227 -2.97 -19.60 -5.14
CA ALA A 227 -4.06 -19.28 -6.06
C ALA A 227 -3.53 -18.98 -7.48
N ALA A 228 -2.49 -18.14 -7.60
CA ALA A 228 -1.89 -17.82 -8.89
C ALA A 228 -1.31 -19.05 -9.58
N TRP A 229 -0.60 -19.90 -8.84
CA TRP A 229 -0.04 -21.13 -9.36
C TRP A 229 -1.11 -22.12 -9.82
N LEU A 230 -2.18 -22.31 -9.04
CA LEU A 230 -3.31 -23.18 -9.42
C LEU A 230 -4.03 -22.70 -10.69
N LEU A 231 -4.00 -21.40 -10.97
CA LEU A 231 -4.54 -20.82 -12.20
C LEU A 231 -3.58 -20.88 -13.38
N GLY A 232 -2.34 -21.36 -13.18
CA GLY A 232 -1.33 -21.47 -14.22
C GLY A 232 -0.68 -20.14 -14.60
N ALA A 233 -0.63 -19.18 -13.67
CA ALA A 233 0.08 -17.92 -13.91
C ALA A 233 1.59 -18.14 -14.15
N PRO A 234 2.23 -17.34 -15.04
CA PRO A 234 3.66 -17.42 -15.27
C PRO A 234 4.48 -17.30 -13.97
N THR A 235 5.46 -18.19 -13.78
CA THR A 235 6.29 -18.24 -12.56
C THR A 235 6.97 -16.90 -12.26
N GLU A 236 7.43 -16.18 -13.28
CA GLU A 236 8.10 -14.88 -13.11
C GLU A 236 7.18 -13.82 -12.51
N LEU A 237 5.91 -13.77 -12.92
CA LEU A 237 4.91 -12.86 -12.33
C LEU A 237 4.57 -13.21 -10.88
N ILE A 238 4.55 -14.52 -10.56
CA ILE A 238 4.40 -15.00 -9.18
C ILE A 238 5.63 -14.60 -8.36
N ALA A 239 6.85 -14.87 -8.87
CA ALA A 239 8.12 -14.58 -8.23
C ALA A 239 8.29 -13.09 -7.95
N ASN A 240 7.88 -12.22 -8.87
CA ASN A 240 7.95 -10.76 -8.70
C ASN A 240 6.82 -10.20 -7.82
N GLY A 241 5.91 -11.05 -7.34
CA GLY A 241 4.90 -10.74 -6.34
C GLY A 241 3.64 -10.03 -6.86
N ILE A 242 3.49 -9.89 -8.17
CA ILE A 242 2.38 -9.16 -8.79
C ILE A 242 1.03 -9.82 -8.46
N TYR A 243 0.96 -11.14 -8.33
CA TYR A 243 -0.31 -11.81 -8.06
C TYR A 243 -0.74 -11.87 -6.58
N GLY A 244 0.16 -11.59 -5.64
CA GLY A 244 -0.11 -11.84 -4.21
C GLY A 244 -0.28 -10.60 -3.33
N TYR A 245 0.09 -9.40 -3.78
CA TYR A 245 -0.01 -8.20 -2.92
C TYR A 245 -1.45 -7.86 -2.49
N ASN A 246 -2.42 -7.99 -3.40
CA ASN A 246 -3.83 -7.82 -3.05
C ASN A 246 -4.29 -8.87 -2.03
N ALA A 247 -3.81 -10.12 -2.16
CA ALA A 247 -4.13 -11.21 -1.25
C ALA A 247 -3.61 -10.94 0.17
N VAL A 248 -2.41 -10.34 0.29
CA VAL A 248 -1.85 -9.90 1.58
C VAL A 248 -2.74 -8.84 2.22
N LEU A 249 -3.12 -7.79 1.49
CA LEU A 249 -4.00 -6.72 2.01
C LEU A 249 -5.37 -7.25 2.44
N VAL A 250 -6.00 -8.11 1.64
CA VAL A 250 -7.31 -8.71 1.98
C VAL A 250 -7.20 -9.59 3.23
N ALA A 251 -6.14 -10.38 3.35
CA ALA A 251 -5.93 -11.21 4.53
C ALA A 251 -5.73 -10.36 5.81
N ILE A 252 -4.96 -9.28 5.74
CA ILE A 252 -4.78 -8.34 6.87
C ILE A 252 -6.12 -7.66 7.20
N ALA A 253 -6.81 -7.12 6.19
CA ALA A 253 -8.07 -6.41 6.35
C ALA A 253 -9.13 -7.26 7.05
N ILE A 254 -9.37 -8.47 6.57
CA ILE A 254 -10.41 -9.36 7.09
C ILE A 254 -9.94 -10.05 8.38
N GLY A 255 -8.72 -10.58 8.39
CA GLY A 255 -8.21 -11.43 9.47
C GLY A 255 -7.74 -10.68 10.71
N ALA A 256 -7.24 -9.46 10.55
CA ALA A 256 -6.59 -8.71 11.63
C ALA A 256 -7.29 -7.39 12.00
N VAL A 257 -8.01 -6.74 11.06
CA VAL A 257 -8.47 -5.34 11.25
C VAL A 257 -9.99 -5.23 11.39
N PHE A 258 -10.77 -5.68 10.41
CA PHE A 258 -12.20 -5.32 10.31
C PHE A 258 -13.16 -6.30 11.00
N LEU A 259 -12.82 -7.59 11.08
CA LEU A 259 -13.72 -8.60 11.64
C LEU A 259 -13.24 -9.15 12.99
N ALA A 260 -14.19 -9.63 13.78
CA ALA A 260 -13.92 -10.25 15.07
C ALA A 260 -13.07 -11.53 14.90
N HIS A 261 -12.26 -11.84 15.92
CA HIS A 261 -11.34 -12.97 15.84
C HIS A 261 -12.06 -14.31 16.06
N THR A 262 -12.26 -15.04 14.97
CA THR A 262 -12.80 -16.41 14.98
C THR A 262 -12.10 -17.25 13.92
N VAL A 263 -12.22 -18.58 14.02
CA VAL A 263 -11.73 -19.49 12.97
C VAL A 263 -12.41 -19.25 11.62
N TRP A 264 -13.69 -18.86 11.62
CA TRP A 264 -14.45 -18.54 10.41
C TRP A 264 -13.94 -17.28 9.74
N THR A 265 -13.55 -16.27 10.52
CA THR A 265 -12.90 -15.07 10.01
C THR A 265 -11.59 -15.42 9.31
N GLY A 266 -10.81 -16.35 9.88
CA GLY A 266 -9.59 -16.85 9.25
C GLY A 266 -9.85 -17.52 7.91
N ALA A 267 -10.83 -18.43 7.85
CA ALA A 267 -11.24 -19.07 6.61
C ALA A 267 -11.73 -18.06 5.56
N TYR A 268 -12.53 -17.08 5.98
CA TYR A 268 -13.04 -16.03 5.11
C TYR A 268 -11.93 -15.11 4.58
N ALA A 269 -10.93 -14.79 5.41
CA ALA A 269 -9.75 -14.02 4.99
C ALA A 269 -8.94 -14.75 3.91
N LEU A 270 -8.70 -16.06 4.08
CA LEU A 270 -7.98 -16.87 3.09
C LEU A 270 -8.77 -17.07 1.79
N PHE A 271 -10.09 -17.25 1.90
CA PHE A 271 -10.97 -17.27 0.74
C PHE A 271 -10.90 -15.94 -0.03
N GLY A 272 -11.06 -14.81 0.66
CA GLY A 272 -10.94 -13.49 0.06
C GLY A 272 -9.56 -13.25 -0.58
N ALA A 273 -8.49 -13.70 0.08
CA ALA A 273 -7.12 -13.63 -0.43
C ALA A 273 -6.95 -14.41 -1.74
N ALA A 274 -7.49 -15.62 -1.84
CA ALA A 274 -7.47 -16.39 -3.07
C ALA A 274 -8.32 -15.74 -4.17
N VAL A 275 -9.53 -15.28 -3.85
CA VAL A 275 -10.44 -14.63 -4.81
C VAL A 275 -9.83 -13.35 -5.37
N THR A 276 -9.21 -12.52 -4.55
CA THR A 276 -8.61 -11.27 -5.03
C THR A 276 -7.40 -11.51 -5.92
N THR A 277 -6.65 -12.61 -5.75
CA THR A 277 -5.59 -12.99 -6.68
C THR A 277 -6.14 -13.25 -8.09
N CYS A 278 -7.31 -13.88 -8.20
CA CYS A 278 -7.99 -14.06 -9.49
C CYS A 278 -8.41 -12.74 -10.16
N LEU A 279 -8.60 -11.68 -9.37
CA LEU A 279 -8.99 -10.35 -9.83
C LEU A 279 -7.79 -9.43 -10.08
N THR A 280 -6.57 -9.88 -9.77
CA THR A 280 -5.36 -9.09 -10.01
C THR A 280 -5.05 -9.09 -11.49
N ALA A 281 -5.16 -7.91 -12.12
CA ALA A 281 -4.68 -7.69 -13.47
C ALA A 281 -3.16 -7.53 -13.46
N SER A 282 -2.51 -8.23 -14.38
CA SER A 282 -1.06 -8.17 -14.68
C SER A 282 -0.84 -7.56 -16.05
#